data_AF-A0A7J4TJL0-F1
#
_entry.id   AF-A0A7J4TJL0-F1
#
_cell.length_a   1.000
_cell.length_b   1.000
_cell.length_c   1.000
_cell.angle_alpha   90.00
_cell.angle_beta   90.00
_cell.angle_gamma   90.00
#
_symmetry.space_group_name_H-M   'P 1'
#
loop_
_entity.id
_entity.type
_entity.pdbx_description
1 polymer ?
#
loop_
_entity_poly.entity_id
_entity_poly.type
_entity_poly.pdbx_seq_one_letter_code
_entity_poly.pdbx_strand_id
1 'polypeptide(L)'
;MAIRDLFQFKKGKTTFVFIGGKGGVGKTTVSASTALWLAEEGKKTLVISTDPAHSLSDSLEKKLGHDPTPIGENLWAAEIDPE
;
A
#
# COMPACT_ATOMS: atom_id res chain seq x y z
N MET A 1 -9.77 5.03 -21.43
CA MET A 1 -9.67 5.04 -19.96
C MET A 1 -8.33 4.43 -19.61
N ALA A 2 -7.48 5.18 -18.92
CA ALA A 2 -6.20 4.71 -18.41
C ALA A 2 -6.37 4.16 -16.99
N ILE A 3 -5.45 3.32 -16.54
CA ILE A 3 -5.50 2.71 -15.19
C ILE A 3 -5.53 3.76 -14.07
N ARG A 4 -4.88 4.91 -14.29
CA ARG A 4 -4.85 6.04 -13.34
C ARG A 4 -6.22 6.67 -13.13
N ASP A 5 -7.10 6.60 -14.13
CA ASP A 5 -8.45 7.16 -14.07
C ASP A 5 -9.37 6.38 -13.11
N LEU A 6 -8.95 5.17 -12.69
CA LEU A 6 -9.67 4.35 -11.72
C LEU A 6 -9.55 4.87 -10.28
N PHE A 7 -8.54 5.70 -9.99
CA PHE A 7 -8.30 6.24 -8.66
C PHE A 7 -9.06 7.56 -8.46
N GLN A 8 -10.16 7.49 -7.72
CA GLN A 8 -11.02 8.65 -7.46
C GLN A 8 -10.79 9.20 -6.05
N PHE A 9 -10.45 10.48 -5.96
CA PHE A 9 -10.18 11.16 -4.69
C PHE A 9 -11.26 12.20 -4.38
N LYS A 10 -11.71 12.23 -3.12
CA LYS A 10 -12.65 13.25 -2.62
C LYS A 10 -12.02 13.96 -1.43
N LYS A 11 -12.01 15.29 -1.45
CA LYS A 11 -11.43 16.12 -0.38
C LYS A 11 -12.06 15.75 0.97
N GLY A 12 -11.22 15.52 1.98
CA GLY A 12 -11.64 15.17 3.34
C GLY A 12 -12.16 13.75 3.52
N LYS A 13 -12.06 12.87 2.51
CA LYS A 13 -12.41 11.45 2.62
C LYS A 13 -11.25 10.57 2.18
N THR A 14 -10.98 9.53 2.96
CA THR A 14 -10.00 8.50 2.59
C THR A 14 -10.54 7.67 1.43
N THR A 15 -9.74 7.52 0.38
CA THR A 15 -10.01 6.57 -0.71
C THR A 15 -9.38 5.24 -0.36
N PHE A 16 -10.14 4.15 -0.50
CA PHE A 16 -9.65 2.79 -0.28
C PHE A 16 -9.46 2.07 -1.61
N VAL A 17 -8.35 1.33 -1.72
CA VAL A 17 -8.02 0.51 -2.89
C VAL A 17 -7.66 -0.87 -2.39
N PHE A 18 -8.34 -1.90 -2.91
CA PHE A 18 -8.06 -3.29 -2.58
C PHE A 18 -7.37 -3.94 -3.78
N ILE A 19 -6.18 -4.48 -3.56
CA ILE A 19 -5.44 -5.22 -4.58
C ILE A 19 -5.56 -6.71 -4.27
N GLY A 20 -6.39 -7.39 -5.04
CA GLY A 20 -6.70 -8.81 -4.89
C GLY A 20 -6.21 -9.66 -6.06
N GLY A 21 -6.23 -10.98 -5.88
CA GLY A 21 -5.79 -11.94 -6.89
C GLY A 21 -5.31 -13.26 -6.26
N LYS A 22 -5.03 -14.26 -7.12
CA LYS A 22 -4.51 -15.57 -6.68
C LYS A 22 -3.14 -15.42 -5.96
N GLY A 23 -2.68 -16.50 -5.33
CA GLY A 23 -1.31 -16.55 -4.79
C GLY A 23 -0.27 -16.36 -5.91
N GLY A 24 0.81 -15.62 -5.62
CA GLY A 24 1.94 -15.45 -6.55
C GLY A 24 1.73 -14.52 -7.75
N VAL A 25 0.56 -13.87 -7.91
CA VAL A 25 0.29 -12.97 -9.06
C VAL A 25 0.89 -11.55 -8.93
N GLY A 26 1.65 -11.28 -7.86
CA GLY A 26 2.33 -9.98 -7.68
C GLY A 26 1.55 -8.92 -6.90
N LYS A 27 0.53 -9.29 -6.09
CA LYS A 27 -0.29 -8.34 -5.31
C LYS A 27 0.54 -7.37 -4.48
N THR A 28 1.50 -7.89 -3.73
CA THR A 28 2.36 -7.08 -2.84
C THR A 28 3.18 -6.06 -3.63
N THR A 29 3.79 -6.50 -4.74
CA THR A 29 4.54 -5.62 -5.64
C THR A 29 3.65 -4.50 -6.19
N VAL A 30 2.47 -4.84 -6.71
CA VAL A 30 1.54 -3.84 -7.23
C VAL A 30 1.07 -2.88 -6.13
N SER A 31 0.78 -3.37 -4.92
CA SER A 31 0.40 -2.54 -3.77
C SER A 31 1.51 -1.57 -3.37
N ALA A 32 2.74 -2.05 -3.22
CA ALA A 32 3.89 -1.22 -2.87
C ALA A 32 4.16 -0.15 -3.94
N SER A 33 4.22 -0.54 -5.21
CA SER A 33 4.45 0.40 -6.32
C SER A 33 3.32 1.42 -6.48
N THR A 34 2.06 0.99 -6.30
CA THR A 34 0.91 1.91 -6.37
C THR A 34 0.96 2.92 -5.22
N ALA A 35 1.30 2.46 -4.01
CA ALA A 35 1.40 3.33 -2.85
C ALA A 35 2.52 4.36 -2.98
N LEU A 36 3.69 3.94 -3.49
CA LEU A 36 4.79 4.83 -3.80
C LEU A 36 4.39 5.89 -4.84
N TRP A 37 3.79 5.47 -5.96
CA TRP A 37 3.31 6.40 -6.98
C TRP A 37 2.30 7.42 -6.42
N LEU A 38 1.34 6.99 -5.60
CA LEU A 38 0.38 7.90 -4.97
C LEU A 38 1.05 8.91 -4.03
N ALA A 39 2.06 8.47 -3.28
CA ALA A 39 2.84 9.35 -2.41
C ALA A 39 3.63 10.41 -3.21
N GLU A 40 4.24 10.01 -4.33
CA GLU A 40 4.93 10.91 -5.27
C GLU A 40 3.98 11.94 -5.91
N GLU A 41 2.72 11.57 -6.13
CA GLU A 41 1.65 12.48 -6.58
C GLU A 41 1.08 13.37 -5.44
N GLY A 42 1.76 13.40 -4.28
CA GLY A 42 1.42 14.22 -3.12
C GLY A 42 0.23 13.72 -2.31
N LYS A 43 -0.18 12.45 -2.47
CA LYS A 43 -1.26 11.86 -1.66
C LYS A 43 -0.67 11.29 -0.36
N LYS A 44 -1.28 11.65 0.76
CA LYS A 44 -0.99 10.99 2.04
C LYS A 44 -1.46 9.53 1.97
N THR A 45 -0.51 8.60 1.91
CA THR A 45 -0.75 7.21 1.51
C THR A 45 -0.33 6.24 2.59
N LEU A 46 -1.20 5.29 2.91
CA LEU A 46 -0.91 4.15 3.78
C LEU A 46 -1.12 2.87 2.98
N VAL A 47 -0.08 2.04 2.87
CA VAL A 47 -0.20 0.67 2.33
C VAL A 47 -0.24 -0.33 3.48
N ILE A 48 -1.16 -1.27 3.40
CA ILE A 48 -1.39 -2.26 4.46
C ILE A 48 -1.30 -3.65 3.84
N SER A 49 -0.45 -4.51 4.40
CA SER A 49 -0.52 -5.95 4.13
C SER A 49 -1.45 -6.61 5.14
N THR A 50 -2.38 -7.42 4.64
CA THR A 50 -3.15 -8.38 5.44
C THR A 50 -2.67 -9.81 5.20
N ASP A 51 -1.57 -10.00 4.46
CA ASP A 51 -1.01 -11.31 4.15
C ASP A 51 -0.11 -11.75 5.31
N PRO A 52 -0.34 -12.92 5.93
CA PRO A 52 0.50 -13.45 7.00
C PRO A 52 1.97 -13.68 6.58
N ALA A 53 2.25 -13.76 5.28
CA ALA A 53 3.60 -14.04 4.78
C ALA A 53 4.56 -12.83 4.83
N HIS A 54 4.18 -11.70 5.44
CA HIS A 54 5.02 -10.50 5.65
C HIS A 54 5.81 -10.01 4.41
N SER A 55 5.26 -10.21 3.20
CA SER A 55 6.00 -9.92 1.97
C SER A 55 6.16 -8.43 1.68
N LEU A 56 5.44 -7.55 2.41
CA LEU A 56 5.48 -6.10 2.16
C LEU A 56 6.74 -5.49 2.79
N SER A 57 7.16 -5.97 3.97
CA SER A 57 8.43 -5.57 4.57
C SER A 57 9.62 -5.88 3.65
N ASP A 58 9.61 -7.04 3.02
CA ASP A 58 10.64 -7.45 2.06
C ASP A 58 10.62 -6.58 0.81
N SER A 59 9.43 -6.31 0.25
CA SER A 59 9.29 -5.48 -0.95
C SER A 59 9.69 -4.02 -0.73
N LEU A 60 9.64 -3.53 0.51
CA LEU A 60 10.00 -2.15 0.87
C LEU A 60 11.38 -2.06 1.54
N GLU A 61 12.07 -3.19 1.72
CA GLU A 61 13.34 -3.30 2.42
C GLU A 61 13.35 -2.60 3.80
N LYS A 62 12.20 -2.67 4.50
CA LYS A 62 11.99 -2.05 5.81
C LYS A 62 11.23 -2.99 6.72
N LYS A 63 11.68 -3.11 7.98
CA LYS A 63 10.94 -3.85 9.00
C LYS A 63 9.62 -3.13 9.30
N LEU A 64 8.51 -3.84 9.14
CA LEU A 64 7.16 -3.34 9.43
C LEU A 64 6.56 -4.08 10.62
N GLY A 65 5.56 -3.48 11.22
CA GLY A 65 4.73 -4.08 12.25
C GLY A 65 3.29 -3.58 12.13
N HIS A 66 2.51 -3.80 13.18
CA HIS A 66 1.10 -3.42 13.22
C HIS A 66 0.87 -1.91 13.06
N ASP A 67 1.72 -1.10 13.70
CA ASP A 67 1.61 0.35 13.64
C ASP A 67 2.18 0.93 12.33
N PRO A 68 1.53 1.94 11.73
CA PRO A 68 2.02 2.61 10.53
C PRO A 68 3.45 3.14 10.68
N THR A 69 4.35 2.58 9.89
CA THR A 69 5.78 2.95 9.87
C THR A 69 6.06 3.89 8.69
N PRO A 70 6.76 5.02 8.90
CA PRO A 70 7.11 5.93 7.81
C PRO A 70 8.11 5.30 6.84
N ILE A 71 7.76 5.30 5.56
CA ILE A 71 8.59 4.76 4.48
C ILE A 71 9.33 5.89 3.77
N GLY A 72 8.63 6.98 3.47
CA GLY A 72 9.16 8.17 2.81
C GLY A 72 8.19 9.35 2.93
N GLU A 73 8.41 10.40 2.14
CA GLU A 73 7.50 11.54 2.10
C GLU A 73 6.10 11.07 1.66
N ASN A 74 5.08 11.42 2.43
CA ASN A 74 3.69 11.03 2.20
C ASN A 74 3.39 9.50 2.17
N LEU A 75 4.32 8.63 2.54
CA LEU A 75 4.13 7.18 2.51
C LEU A 75 4.38 6.50 3.86
N TRP A 76 3.38 5.74 4.29
CA TRP A 76 3.46 4.84 5.45
C TRP A 76 3.11 3.41 5.04
N ALA A 77 3.64 2.43 5.76
CA ALA A 77 3.29 1.03 5.58
C ALA A 77 3.04 0.34 6.93
N ALA A 78 2.13 -0.63 6.92
CA ALA A 78 1.84 -1.49 8.06
C ALA A 78 1.62 -2.93 7.60
N GLU A 79 1.91 -3.88 8.47
CA GLU A 79 1.51 -5.28 8.29
C GLU A 79 0.61 -5.66 9.46
N ILE A 80 -0.61 -6.06 9.15
CA ILE A 80 -1.56 -6.49 10.16
C ILE A 80 -1.18 -7.91 10.57
N ASP A 81 -0.80 -8.06 11.83
CA ASP A 81 -0.78 -9.35 12.50
C ASP A 81 -2.20 -9.66 13.00
N PRO A 82 -2.83 -10.77 12.56
CA PRO A 82 -4.15 -11.17 13.04
C PRO A 82 -4.15 -11.85 14.42
N GLU A 83 -2.97 -12.11 15.02
CA GLU A 83 -2.85 -12.61 16.40
C GLU A 83 -2.95 -11.52 17.48
#